data_AF-A0A366HG46-F1
#
_entry.id   AF-A0A366HG46-F1
#
_cell.length_a   1.000
_cell.length_b   1.000
_cell.length_c   1.000
_cell.angle_alpha   90.00
_cell.angle_beta   90.00
_cell.angle_gamma   90.00
#
_symmetry.space_group_name_H-M   'P 1'
#
loop_
_entity.id
_entity.type
_entity.pdbx_description
1 polymer ?
#
loop_
_entity_poly.entity_id
_entity_poly.type
_entity_poly.pdbx_seq_one_letter_code
_entity_poly.pdbx_strand_id
1 'polypeptide(L)'
;MSTRGSIESYKSRVPAKPATDPVKAIKSILKQALKPHSVPEDIQLSVYYIAGVSKDLDTQIESVIFTPEFLYVAEVGTGRLAGVSISFEESGWGDPTFPDFSEHALRSIKDRSNKELIFPAAAGELLVGVVAGTPEDKVIKAVSKFASKVTKISTDLYEAKVKPFDEEAIAREIEKIEFVRYAELNHILRVIDFEPGWRVTRVL
;
A
#
# COMPACT_ATOMS: atom_id res chain seq x y z
N MET A 1 -41.04 -37.56 2.49
CA MET A 1 -41.01 -36.68 3.68
C MET A 1 -40.21 -35.44 3.32
N SER A 2 -40.88 -34.30 3.18
CA SER A 2 -40.32 -33.03 2.69
C SER A 2 -40.14 -32.11 3.89
N THR A 3 -38.90 -31.87 4.32
CA THR A 3 -38.57 -30.84 5.30
C THR A 3 -38.54 -29.48 4.59
N ARG A 4 -39.65 -28.75 4.70
CA ARG A 4 -39.70 -27.31 4.40
C ARG A 4 -38.77 -26.61 5.40
N GLY A 5 -37.60 -26.19 4.92
CA GLY A 5 -36.77 -25.23 5.64
C GLY A 5 -37.56 -23.94 5.82
N SER A 6 -37.74 -23.52 7.07
CA SER A 6 -38.35 -22.24 7.41
C SER A 6 -37.53 -21.12 6.79
N ILE A 7 -38.19 -20.30 5.96
CA ILE A 7 -37.69 -18.99 5.55
C ILE A 7 -37.74 -18.13 6.81
N GLU A 8 -36.71 -18.22 7.64
CA GLU A 8 -36.51 -17.25 8.72
C GLU A 8 -36.39 -15.87 8.10
N SER A 9 -37.16 -14.95 8.67
CA SER A 9 -37.37 -13.59 8.21
C SER A 9 -36.08 -12.91 7.77
N TYR A 10 -36.05 -12.51 6.49
CA TYR A 10 -35.19 -11.48 5.94
C TYR A 10 -35.43 -10.16 6.69
N LYS A 11 -34.94 -10.03 7.92
CA LYS A 11 -34.77 -8.72 8.54
C LYS A 11 -33.66 -8.05 7.77
N SER A 12 -34.04 -7.10 6.92
CA SER A 12 -33.17 -6.14 6.26
C SER A 12 -32.26 -5.50 7.31
N ARG A 13 -31.07 -6.09 7.52
CA ARG A 13 -30.00 -5.41 8.22
C ARG A 13 -29.49 -4.39 7.23
N VAL A 14 -30.09 -3.19 7.30
CA VAL A 14 -29.54 -1.99 6.70
C VAL A 14 -28.05 -2.01 7.06
N PRO A 15 -27.12 -1.99 6.08
CA PRO A 15 -25.70 -1.92 6.39
C PRO A 15 -25.54 -0.76 7.37
N ALA A 16 -24.90 -1.03 8.52
CA ALA A 16 -24.60 0.04 9.46
C ALA A 16 -23.93 1.14 8.65
N LYS A 17 -24.44 2.38 8.75
CA LYS A 17 -23.78 3.53 8.12
C LYS A 17 -22.30 3.41 8.47
N PRO A 18 -21.36 3.38 7.50
CA PRO A 18 -19.95 3.31 7.83
C PRO A 18 -19.68 4.42 8.84
N ALA A 19 -19.09 4.05 9.98
CA ALA A 19 -19.01 4.91 11.15
C ALA A 19 -18.24 6.22 10.87
N THR A 20 -17.50 6.26 9.76
CA THR A 20 -16.67 7.38 9.34
C THR A 20 -16.83 7.63 7.83
N ASP A 21 -16.89 8.90 7.43
CA ASP A 21 -16.77 9.32 6.03
C ASP A 21 -15.38 8.90 5.49
N PRO A 22 -15.29 7.98 4.51
CA PRO A 22 -14.02 7.49 3.97
C PRO A 22 -13.13 8.61 3.46
N VAL A 23 -13.69 9.61 2.78
CA VAL A 23 -12.91 10.73 2.22
C VAL A 23 -12.25 11.52 3.34
N LYS A 24 -12.99 11.80 4.41
CA LYS A 24 -12.48 12.51 5.59
C LYS A 24 -11.39 11.71 6.30
N ALA A 25 -11.56 10.40 6.45
CA ALA A 25 -10.58 9.51 7.05
C ALA A 25 -9.27 9.50 6.25
N ILE A 26 -9.35 9.28 4.93
CA ILE A 26 -8.18 9.28 4.04
C ILE A 26 -7.47 10.62 4.04
N LYS A 27 -8.21 11.73 3.94
CA LYS A 27 -7.61 13.08 4.03
C LYS A 27 -6.88 13.29 5.37
N SER A 28 -7.40 12.77 6.48
CA SER A 28 -6.74 12.85 7.78
C SER A 28 -5.43 12.06 7.81
N ILE A 29 -5.45 10.82 7.32
CA ILE A 29 -4.27 9.94 7.20
C ILE A 29 -3.19 10.61 6.35
N LEU A 30 -3.54 11.09 5.17
CA LEU A 30 -2.61 11.77 4.26
C LEU A 30 -2.04 13.05 4.88
N LYS A 31 -2.89 13.86 5.54
CA LYS A 31 -2.44 15.07 6.26
C LYS A 31 -1.46 14.75 7.38
N GLN A 32 -1.59 13.62 8.06
CA GLN A 32 -0.63 13.20 9.06
C GLN A 32 0.70 12.74 8.43
N ALA A 33 0.62 11.92 7.39
CA ALA A 33 1.78 11.37 6.69
C ALA A 33 2.64 12.43 5.99
N LEU A 34 2.00 13.48 5.47
CA LEU A 34 2.67 14.52 4.69
C LEU A 34 3.32 15.61 5.55
N LYS A 35 3.09 15.67 6.87
CA LYS A 35 3.69 16.72 7.71
C LYS A 35 5.23 16.74 7.57
N PRO A 36 5.86 17.91 7.32
CA PRO A 36 5.30 19.26 7.39
C PRO A 36 4.75 19.85 6.07
N HIS A 37 4.67 19.09 4.97
CA HIS A 37 4.14 19.61 3.72
C HIS A 37 2.70 20.10 3.87
N SER A 38 2.39 21.19 3.18
CA SER A 38 1.02 21.64 2.98
C SER A 38 0.32 20.64 2.06
N VAL A 39 -0.67 19.96 2.59
CA VAL A 39 -1.56 19.11 1.79
C VAL A 39 -2.63 20.01 1.16
N PRO A 40 -2.87 19.94 -0.16
CA PRO A 40 -3.95 20.70 -0.80
C PRO A 40 -5.29 20.45 -0.08
N GLU A 41 -6.11 21.48 0.09
CA GLU A 41 -7.43 21.32 0.73
C GLU A 41 -8.40 20.52 -0.16
N ASP A 42 -8.21 20.66 -1.47
CA ASP A 42 -9.01 20.13 -2.55
C ASP A 42 -8.45 18.82 -3.15
N ILE A 43 -7.70 18.02 -2.37
CA ILE A 43 -7.24 16.70 -2.84
C ILE A 43 -8.40 15.94 -3.47
N GLN A 44 -8.22 15.61 -4.74
CA GLN A 44 -9.05 14.68 -5.48
C GLN A 44 -8.59 13.26 -5.17
N LEU A 45 -9.54 12.43 -4.71
CA LEU A 45 -9.31 11.01 -4.47
C LEU A 45 -9.84 10.20 -5.65
N SER A 46 -9.05 9.27 -6.13
CA SER A 46 -9.51 8.15 -6.95
C SER A 46 -9.47 6.89 -6.13
N VAL A 47 -10.43 6.00 -6.31
CA VAL A 47 -10.49 4.73 -5.57
C VAL A 47 -10.37 3.57 -6.53
N TYR A 48 -9.45 2.66 -6.23
CA TYR A 48 -9.21 1.45 -7.02
C TYR A 48 -9.48 0.23 -6.16
N TYR A 49 -10.23 -0.72 -6.71
CA TYR A 49 -10.33 -2.08 -6.19
C TYR A 49 -9.26 -2.94 -6.86
N ILE A 50 -8.41 -3.56 -6.06
CA ILE A 50 -7.31 -4.42 -6.52
C ILE A 50 -7.58 -5.83 -6.00
N ALA A 51 -7.58 -6.79 -6.93
CA ALA A 51 -7.72 -8.20 -6.59
C ALA A 51 -6.77 -9.06 -7.43
N GLY A 52 -6.09 -10.00 -6.78
CA GLY A 52 -5.40 -11.09 -7.45
C GLY A 52 -6.41 -12.17 -7.80
N VAL A 53 -6.53 -12.50 -9.07
CA VAL A 53 -7.51 -13.48 -9.57
C VAL A 53 -6.79 -14.66 -10.21
N SER A 54 -7.17 -15.87 -9.83
CA SER A 54 -6.84 -17.09 -10.58
C SER A 54 -8.03 -17.46 -11.44
N LYS A 55 -7.76 -17.83 -12.69
CA LYS A 55 -8.80 -18.31 -13.59
C LYS A 55 -8.57 -19.79 -13.84
N ASP A 56 -9.52 -20.60 -13.42
CA ASP A 56 -9.58 -22.00 -13.81
C ASP A 56 -9.86 -22.07 -15.33
N LEU A 57 -8.96 -22.72 -16.07
CA LEU A 57 -9.07 -22.81 -17.53
C LEU A 57 -10.23 -23.72 -17.97
N ASP A 58 -10.58 -24.73 -17.18
CA ASP A 58 -11.62 -25.69 -17.50
C ASP A 58 -13.00 -25.13 -17.16
N THR A 59 -13.14 -24.49 -16.01
CA THR A 59 -14.44 -23.98 -15.53
C THR A 59 -14.68 -22.51 -15.89
N GLN A 60 -13.64 -21.78 -16.30
CA GLN A 60 -13.64 -20.33 -16.50
C GLN A 60 -14.03 -19.54 -15.24
N ILE A 61 -14.08 -20.19 -14.07
CA ILE A 61 -14.39 -19.57 -12.79
C ILE A 61 -13.15 -18.78 -12.35
N GLU A 62 -13.38 -17.51 -12.01
CA GLU A 62 -12.37 -16.68 -11.39
C GLU A 62 -12.49 -16.80 -9.88
N SER A 63 -11.38 -17.10 -9.22
CA SER A 63 -11.28 -17.10 -7.76
C SER A 63 -10.33 -15.99 -7.33
N VAL A 64 -10.72 -15.25 -6.31
CA VAL A 64 -9.85 -14.30 -5.63
C VAL A 64 -8.84 -15.09 -4.81
N ILE A 65 -7.56 -14.90 -5.09
CA ILE A 65 -6.45 -15.64 -4.48
C ILE A 65 -5.57 -14.77 -3.57
N PHE A 66 -5.82 -13.46 -3.56
CA PHE A 66 -5.22 -12.49 -2.64
C PHE A 66 -6.33 -11.72 -1.95
N THR A 67 -6.18 -11.43 -0.66
CA THR A 67 -7.04 -10.50 0.06
C THR A 67 -7.17 -9.22 -0.77
N PRO A 68 -8.37 -8.90 -1.27
CA PRO A 68 -8.58 -7.70 -2.06
C PRO A 68 -8.28 -6.45 -1.24
N GLU A 69 -7.96 -5.37 -1.93
CA GLU A 69 -7.71 -4.08 -1.27
C GLU A 69 -8.37 -2.94 -2.03
N PHE A 70 -8.80 -1.94 -1.26
CA PHE A 70 -9.20 -0.64 -1.79
C PHE A 70 -8.03 0.32 -1.63
N LEU A 71 -7.51 0.80 -2.76
CA LEU A 71 -6.42 1.75 -2.82
C LEU A 71 -6.98 3.14 -3.16
N TYR A 72 -6.93 4.03 -2.17
CA TYR A 72 -7.28 5.44 -2.32
C TYR A 72 -6.05 6.22 -2.75
N VAL A 73 -6.10 6.86 -3.92
CA VAL A 73 -4.96 7.55 -4.55
C VAL A 73 -5.22 9.04 -4.63
N ALA A 74 -4.23 9.82 -4.22
CA ALA A 74 -4.24 11.28 -4.18
C ALA A 74 -3.01 11.88 -4.85
N GLU A 75 -3.19 13.01 -5.54
CA GLU A 75 -2.08 13.89 -5.90
C GLU A 75 -1.73 14.81 -4.73
N VAL A 76 -0.46 14.80 -4.32
CA VAL A 76 -0.01 15.49 -3.10
C VAL A 76 1.17 16.43 -3.32
N GLY A 77 1.56 16.65 -4.58
CA GLY A 77 2.57 17.65 -4.95
C GLY A 77 4.03 17.27 -4.68
N THR A 78 4.33 16.02 -4.30
CA THR A 78 5.69 15.56 -3.94
C THR A 78 6.40 14.79 -5.07
N GLY A 79 5.89 14.85 -6.30
CA GLY A 79 6.41 14.07 -7.43
C GLY A 79 5.97 12.61 -7.47
N ARG A 80 5.28 12.13 -6.43
CA ARG A 80 4.60 10.82 -6.39
C ARG A 80 3.14 10.98 -5.96
N LEU A 81 2.33 9.99 -6.31
CA LEU A 81 0.96 9.88 -5.83
C LEU A 81 0.96 9.22 -4.45
N ALA A 82 0.16 9.76 -3.53
CA ALA A 82 -0.04 9.16 -2.23
C ALA A 82 -1.17 8.14 -2.27
N GLY A 83 -0.89 6.92 -1.83
CA GLY A 83 -1.85 5.84 -1.72
C GLY A 83 -2.15 5.51 -0.26
N VAL A 84 -3.41 5.20 0.04
CA VAL A 84 -3.84 4.57 1.28
C VAL A 84 -4.55 3.27 0.91
N SER A 85 -3.96 2.15 1.30
CA SER A 85 -4.48 0.81 1.03
C SER A 85 -5.24 0.29 2.24
N ILE A 86 -6.46 -0.18 2.02
CA ILE A 86 -7.32 -0.81 3.03
C ILE A 86 -7.65 -2.22 2.54
N SER A 87 -7.26 -3.24 3.31
CA SER A 87 -7.60 -4.63 3.01
C SER A 87 -9.11 -4.86 3.17
N PHE A 88 -9.66 -5.76 2.36
CA PHE A 88 -11.05 -6.18 2.41
C PHE A 88 -11.09 -7.69 2.64
N GLU A 89 -11.60 -8.11 3.80
CA GLU A 89 -11.73 -9.53 4.15
C GLU A 89 -13.15 -10.02 3.85
N GLU A 90 -13.29 -10.87 2.83
CA GLU A 90 -14.59 -11.47 2.52
C GLU A 90 -15.00 -12.46 3.61
N SER A 91 -15.96 -12.08 4.47
CA SER A 91 -16.57 -12.96 5.46
C SER A 91 -18.04 -13.28 5.11
N GLY A 92 -18.24 -14.29 4.25
CA GLY A 92 -19.57 -14.75 3.85
C GLY A 92 -20.35 -13.73 3.00
N TRP A 93 -21.14 -12.87 3.64
CA TRP A 93 -22.03 -11.88 2.98
C TRP A 93 -21.38 -10.50 2.77
N GLY A 94 -20.08 -10.39 3.04
CA GLY A 94 -19.31 -9.14 3.02
C GLY A 94 -18.74 -8.80 4.40
N ASP A 95 -17.92 -7.76 4.46
CA ASP A 95 -17.30 -7.30 5.70
C ASP A 95 -18.17 -6.21 6.37
N PRO A 96 -18.81 -6.49 7.53
CA PRO A 96 -19.65 -5.51 8.21
C PRO A 96 -18.85 -4.36 8.87
N THR A 97 -17.53 -4.51 9.00
CA THR A 97 -16.62 -3.51 9.57
C THR A 97 -15.92 -2.67 8.50
N PHE A 98 -16.07 -3.03 7.23
CA PHE A 98 -15.42 -2.32 6.13
C PHE A 98 -16.05 -0.95 5.82
N PRO A 99 -15.25 0.09 5.51
CA PRO A 99 -13.79 0.12 5.61
C PRO A 99 -13.30 0.34 7.05
N ASP A 100 -12.37 -0.50 7.51
CA ASP A 100 -11.58 -0.25 8.71
C ASP A 100 -10.29 0.48 8.34
N PHE A 101 -10.13 1.70 8.84
CA PHE A 101 -8.96 2.54 8.60
C PHE A 101 -7.86 2.38 9.65
N SER A 102 -8.08 1.55 10.68
CA SER A 102 -7.10 1.37 11.77
C SER A 102 -5.83 0.67 11.30
N GLU A 103 -5.94 -0.27 10.35
CA GLU A 103 -4.84 -1.05 9.79
C GLU A 103 -4.43 -0.62 8.38
N HIS A 104 -4.59 0.67 8.06
CA HIS A 104 -4.24 1.20 6.74
C HIS A 104 -2.73 1.10 6.43
N ALA A 105 -2.39 0.88 5.17
CA ALA A 105 -1.02 0.94 4.68
C ALA A 105 -0.82 2.15 3.75
N LEU A 106 0.22 2.95 4.01
CA LEU A 106 0.62 4.05 3.14
C LEU A 106 1.47 3.55 1.97
N ARG A 107 1.14 4.01 0.76
CA ARG A 107 1.74 3.56 -0.49
C ARG A 107 2.27 4.74 -1.29
N SER A 108 3.49 4.63 -1.81
CA SER A 108 4.12 5.63 -2.68
C SER A 108 4.04 5.17 -4.14
N ILE A 109 3.17 5.80 -4.92
CA ILE A 109 2.77 5.33 -6.26
C ILE A 109 3.36 6.26 -7.31
N LYS A 110 4.01 5.72 -8.34
CA LYS A 110 4.63 6.55 -9.39
C LYS A 110 3.60 7.20 -10.30
N ASP A 111 2.66 6.40 -10.79
CA ASP A 111 1.59 6.82 -11.70
C ASP A 111 0.35 5.91 -11.55
N ARG A 112 -0.71 6.18 -12.32
CA ARG A 112 -1.97 5.42 -12.27
C ARG A 112 -1.98 4.18 -13.18
N SER A 113 -0.83 3.70 -13.65
CA SER A 113 -0.77 2.45 -14.40
C SER A 113 -1.11 1.27 -13.51
N ASN A 114 -1.70 0.22 -14.10
CA ASN A 114 -2.06 -0.99 -13.34
C ASN A 114 -0.85 -1.55 -12.57
N LYS A 115 0.35 -1.55 -13.17
CA LYS A 115 1.57 -2.03 -12.52
C LYS A 115 1.84 -1.29 -11.20
N GLU A 116 1.80 0.03 -11.22
CA GLU A 116 2.11 0.86 -10.05
C GLU A 116 0.98 0.85 -9.01
N LEU A 117 -0.26 0.58 -9.43
CA LEU A 117 -1.39 0.37 -8.53
C LEU A 117 -1.32 -0.99 -7.83
N ILE A 118 -0.93 -2.06 -8.54
CA ILE A 118 -0.84 -3.43 -7.99
C ILE A 118 0.40 -3.59 -7.09
N PHE A 119 1.53 -3.05 -7.53
CA PHE A 119 2.84 -3.20 -6.90
C PHE A 119 3.43 -1.85 -6.45
N PRO A 120 2.70 -1.08 -5.61
CA PRO A 120 3.21 0.19 -5.16
C PRO A 120 4.38 0.01 -4.20
N ALA A 121 5.16 1.08 -3.99
CA ALA A 121 6.15 1.10 -2.93
C ALA A 121 5.49 1.36 -1.57
N ALA A 122 6.12 0.89 -0.49
CA ALA A 122 5.80 1.32 0.87
C ALA A 122 6.22 2.78 1.04
N ALA A 123 5.31 3.64 1.49
CA ALA A 123 5.62 5.06 1.67
C ALA A 123 6.55 5.26 2.87
N GLY A 124 7.59 6.06 2.69
CA GLY A 124 8.60 6.37 3.70
C GLY A 124 9.62 5.26 3.91
N GLU A 125 9.76 4.31 2.97
CA GLU A 125 10.67 3.18 3.11
C GLU A 125 11.61 3.05 1.90
N LEU A 126 12.91 2.98 2.19
CA LEU A 126 13.95 2.70 1.21
C LEU A 126 14.72 1.44 1.58
N LEU A 127 15.14 0.71 0.56
CA LEU A 127 16.16 -0.31 0.63
C LEU A 127 17.50 0.29 0.20
N VAL A 128 18.54 0.11 1.01
CA VAL A 128 19.87 0.66 0.79
C VAL A 128 20.88 -0.48 0.75
N GLY A 129 21.43 -0.73 -0.44
CA GLY A 129 22.51 -1.70 -0.64
C GLY A 129 23.87 -1.02 -0.50
N VAL A 130 24.76 -1.57 0.31
CA VAL A 130 26.11 -1.03 0.55
C VAL A 130 27.20 -1.97 0.04
N VAL A 131 28.43 -1.47 -0.10
CA VAL A 131 29.60 -2.28 -0.42
C VAL A 131 29.89 -3.26 0.72
N ALA A 132 30.14 -4.53 0.39
CA ALA A 132 30.43 -5.56 1.37
C ALA A 132 31.63 -5.19 2.26
N GLY A 133 31.52 -5.49 3.56
CA GLY A 133 32.54 -5.15 4.55
C GLY A 133 32.51 -3.70 5.04
N THR A 134 31.57 -2.87 4.57
CA THR A 134 31.37 -1.53 5.14
C THR A 134 30.97 -1.62 6.62
N PRO A 135 31.67 -0.93 7.55
CA PRO A 135 31.31 -0.93 8.96
C PRO A 135 29.88 -0.39 9.18
N GLU A 136 29.11 -1.10 10.00
CA GLU A 136 27.69 -0.79 10.23
C GLU A 136 27.46 0.59 10.85
N ASP A 137 28.32 1.01 11.77
CA ASP A 137 28.29 2.33 12.39
C ASP A 137 28.48 3.45 11.35
N LYS A 138 29.35 3.22 10.35
CA LYS A 138 29.56 4.13 9.22
C LYS A 138 28.28 4.26 8.38
N VAL A 139 27.61 3.14 8.09
CA VAL A 139 26.35 3.13 7.33
C VAL A 139 25.27 3.91 8.08
N ILE A 140 24.99 3.52 9.33
CA ILE A 140 23.94 4.13 10.16
C ILE A 140 24.20 5.64 10.28
N LYS A 141 25.43 6.05 10.60
CA LYS A 141 25.77 7.47 10.74
C LYS A 141 25.56 8.27 9.46
N ALA A 142 25.90 7.72 8.29
CA ALA A 142 25.77 8.44 7.03
C ALA A 142 24.31 8.53 6.57
N VAL A 143 23.58 7.41 6.61
CA VAL A 143 22.19 7.32 6.12
C VAL A 143 21.21 8.02 7.07
N SER A 144 21.48 8.05 8.38
CA SER A 144 20.60 8.74 9.36
C SER A 144 20.57 10.27 9.20
N LYS A 145 21.37 10.85 8.29
CA LYS A 145 21.21 12.25 7.88
C LYS A 145 19.93 12.49 7.07
N PHE A 146 19.41 11.44 6.44
CA PHE A 146 18.25 11.48 5.56
C PHE A 146 17.07 10.65 6.10
N ALA A 147 17.38 9.64 6.93
CA ALA A 147 16.41 8.71 7.49
C ALA A 147 16.25 8.90 9.00
N SER A 148 15.03 8.78 9.50
CA SER A 148 14.73 8.82 10.94
C SER A 148 15.12 7.52 11.67
N LYS A 149 15.20 6.41 10.93
CA LYS A 149 15.62 5.10 11.42
C LYS A 149 16.32 4.34 10.31
N VAL A 150 17.42 3.67 10.65
CA VAL A 150 18.15 2.76 9.76
C VAL A 150 18.21 1.40 10.45
N THR A 151 17.79 0.34 9.77
CA THR A 151 17.74 -1.03 10.31
C THR A 151 18.47 -1.96 9.37
N LYS A 152 19.40 -2.75 9.91
CA LYS A 152 20.13 -3.75 9.13
C LYS A 152 19.22 -4.95 8.86
N ILE A 153 19.06 -5.32 7.58
CA ILE A 153 18.31 -6.51 7.16
C ILE A 153 19.29 -7.69 6.97
N SER A 154 20.41 -7.44 6.29
CA SER A 154 21.45 -8.44 6.03
C SER A 154 22.85 -7.83 6.12
N THR A 155 23.88 -8.57 5.71
CA THR A 155 25.28 -8.11 5.72
C THR A 155 25.48 -6.79 4.99
N ASP A 156 24.82 -6.60 3.85
CA ASP A 156 25.03 -5.50 2.91
C ASP A 156 23.72 -4.80 2.49
N LEU A 157 22.61 -5.10 3.18
CA LEU A 157 21.30 -4.51 2.94
C LEU A 157 20.71 -3.88 4.22
N TYR A 158 20.23 -2.65 4.07
CA TYR A 158 19.60 -1.88 5.13
C TYR A 158 18.23 -1.36 4.69
N GLU A 159 17.30 -1.28 5.63
CA GLU A 159 16.07 -0.51 5.49
C GLU A 159 16.27 0.88 6.09
N ALA A 160 15.83 1.92 5.40
CA ALA A 160 15.82 3.29 5.88
C ALA A 160 14.39 3.86 5.91
N LYS A 161 13.94 4.30 7.08
CA LYS A 161 12.68 5.04 7.23
C LYS A 161 12.91 6.51 6.91
N VAL A 162 12.38 6.95 5.79
CA VAL A 162 12.50 8.32 5.28
C VAL A 162 11.16 9.02 5.32
N LYS A 163 11.15 10.29 4.93
CA LYS A 163 9.91 11.05 4.83
C LYS A 163 9.03 10.49 3.70
N PRO A 164 7.75 10.17 3.96
CA PRO A 164 6.86 9.65 2.93
C PRO A 164 6.73 10.56 1.71
N PHE A 165 6.65 9.94 0.55
CA PHE A 165 6.47 10.54 -0.78
C PHE A 165 7.65 11.39 -1.30
N ASP A 166 8.71 11.53 -0.51
CA ASP A 166 9.99 12.13 -0.90
C ASP A 166 11.05 11.03 -1.21
N GLU A 167 10.64 9.75 -1.27
CA GLU A 167 11.57 8.62 -1.27
C GLU A 167 12.57 8.68 -2.42
N GLU A 168 12.10 9.02 -3.62
CA GLU A 168 12.96 9.06 -4.82
C GLU A 168 14.02 10.17 -4.74
N ALA A 169 13.66 11.34 -4.22
CA ALA A 169 14.62 12.43 -4.03
C ALA A 169 15.66 12.06 -2.97
N ILE A 170 15.21 11.44 -1.86
CA ILE A 170 16.09 11.02 -0.77
C ILE A 170 17.01 9.87 -1.21
N ALA A 171 16.49 8.90 -1.96
CA ALA A 171 17.27 7.80 -2.53
C ALA A 171 18.45 8.33 -3.35
N ARG A 172 18.20 9.30 -4.25
CA ARG A 172 19.25 9.93 -5.06
C ARG A 172 20.33 10.63 -4.23
N GLU A 173 19.98 11.20 -3.07
CA GLU A 173 20.98 11.80 -2.17
C GLU A 173 21.78 10.73 -1.43
N ILE A 174 21.15 9.63 -1.01
CA ILE A 174 21.81 8.50 -0.35
C ILE A 174 22.78 7.80 -1.31
N GLU A 175 22.43 7.65 -2.59
CA GLU A 175 23.28 7.04 -3.62
C GLU A 175 24.59 7.80 -3.88
N LYS A 176 24.69 9.08 -3.50
CA LYS A 176 25.93 9.86 -3.61
C LYS A 176 26.96 9.48 -2.54
N ILE A 177 26.59 8.70 -1.53
CA ILE A 177 27.50 8.24 -0.48
C ILE A 177 28.41 7.16 -1.09
N GLU A 178 29.73 7.36 -1.01
CA GLU A 178 30.76 6.54 -1.68
C GLU A 178 30.60 5.01 -1.53
N PHE A 179 30.13 4.53 -0.37
CA PHE A 179 29.99 3.10 -0.09
C PHE A 179 28.57 2.55 -0.34
N VAL A 180 27.63 3.38 -0.78
CA VAL A 180 26.29 2.95 -1.18
C VAL A 180 26.34 2.51 -2.64
N ARG A 181 25.85 1.30 -2.92
CA ARG A 181 25.73 0.77 -4.30
C ARG A 181 24.43 1.20 -4.95
N TYR A 182 23.34 1.21 -4.19
CA TYR A 182 22.02 1.63 -4.63
C TYR A 182 21.18 2.06 -3.43
N ALA A 183 20.21 2.94 -3.69
CA ALA A 183 19.08 3.17 -2.79
C ALA A 183 17.80 3.17 -3.61
N GLU A 184 16.87 2.29 -3.29
CA GLU A 184 15.62 2.12 -4.04
C GLU A 184 14.41 2.09 -3.13
N LEU A 185 13.24 2.32 -3.70
CA LEU A 185 11.99 2.27 -2.96
C LEU A 185 11.70 0.83 -2.55
N ASN A 186 11.18 0.64 -1.34
CA ASN A 186 10.75 -0.68 -0.88
C ASN A 186 9.44 -1.08 -1.57
N HIS A 187 9.54 -1.72 -2.74
CA HIS A 187 8.38 -2.19 -3.49
C HIS A 187 7.73 -3.40 -2.83
N ILE A 188 6.40 -3.41 -2.79
CA ILE A 188 5.67 -4.59 -2.33
C ILE A 188 5.85 -5.70 -3.37
N LEU A 189 6.41 -6.81 -2.93
CA LEU A 189 6.42 -8.04 -3.71
C LEU A 189 5.24 -8.90 -3.27
N ARG A 190 4.37 -9.25 -4.21
CA ARG A 190 3.30 -10.24 -4.01
C ARG A 190 3.77 -11.53 -4.68
N VAL A 191 4.28 -12.48 -3.88
CA VAL A 191 4.87 -13.74 -4.36
C VAL A 191 3.78 -14.77 -4.56
N ILE A 192 3.79 -15.42 -5.73
CA ILE A 192 2.76 -16.37 -6.15
C ILE A 192 3.46 -17.48 -6.94
N ASP A 193 3.19 -18.74 -6.62
CA ASP A 193 3.81 -19.91 -7.25
C ASP A 193 3.24 -20.21 -8.66
N PHE A 194 2.32 -19.39 -9.16
CA PHE A 194 1.71 -19.48 -10.49
C PHE A 194 1.38 -18.07 -11.01
N GLU A 195 1.35 -17.88 -12.34
CA GLU A 195 1.03 -16.59 -12.99
C GLU A 195 -0.44 -16.22 -12.75
N PRO A 196 -0.73 -15.28 -11.85
CA PRO A 196 -2.10 -14.89 -11.57
C PRO A 196 -2.50 -13.69 -12.42
N GLY A 197 -3.79 -13.63 -12.75
CA GLY A 197 -4.36 -12.40 -13.27
C GLY A 197 -4.42 -11.34 -12.16
N TRP A 198 -4.33 -10.06 -12.56
CA TRP A 198 -4.62 -8.95 -11.68
C TRP A 198 -5.79 -8.16 -12.22
N ARG A 199 -6.74 -7.84 -11.33
CA ARG A 199 -7.82 -6.91 -11.62
C ARG A 199 -7.58 -5.61 -10.89
N VAL A 200 -7.56 -4.52 -11.65
CA VAL A 200 -7.56 -3.15 -11.14
C VAL A 200 -8.78 -2.45 -11.71
N THR A 201 -9.75 -2.16 -10.85
CA THR A 201 -10.99 -1.49 -11.25
C THR A 201 -11.09 -0.16 -10.54
N ARG A 202 -11.16 0.93 -11.30
CA ARG A 202 -11.51 2.23 -10.72
C ARG A 202 -12.99 2.22 -10.33
N VAL A 203 -13.27 2.42 -9.06
CA VAL A 203 -14.64 2.38 -8.52
C VAL A 203 -15.22 3.78 -8.29
N LEU A 204 -14.36 4.80 -8.12
CA LEU A 204 -14.69 6.23 -8.03
C LEU A 204 -13.56 7.10 -8.63
#